data_AF-A0A8T6SK78-F1
#
_entry.id   AF-A0A8T6SK78-F1
#
_cell.length_a   1.000
_cell.length_b   1.000
_cell.length_c   1.000
_cell.angle_alpha   90.00
_cell.angle_beta   90.00
_cell.angle_gamma   90.00
#
_symmetry.space_group_name_H-M   'P 1'
#
loop_
_entity.id
_entity.type
_entity.pdbx_description
1 polymer ?
#
loop_
_entity_poly.entity_id
_entity_poly.type
_entity_poly.pdbx_seq_one_letter_code
_entity_poly.pdbx_strand_id
1 'polypeptide(L)' 'FVKVFQGDMLKSFIKKMKQHFETVKIVKPKASRTKSSELFILGLNQE' A
#
# COMPACT_ATOMS: atom_id res chain seq x y z
N PHE A 1 -8.98 -0.51 0.06
CA PHE A 1 -8.02 -0.25 -1.04
C PHE A 1 -7.68 1.23 -1.02
N VAL A 2 -6.40 1.63 -1.00
CA VAL A 2 -6.00 3.04 -0.85
C VAL A 2 -4.81 3.37 -1.72
N LYS A 3 -4.82 4.56 -2.36
CA LYS A 3 -3.67 5.12 -3.09
C LYS A 3 -2.70 5.76 -2.09
N VAL A 4 -1.41 5.50 -2.27
CA VAL A 4 -0.32 6.08 -1.47
C VAL A 4 0.81 6.51 -2.39
N PHE A 5 1.73 7.30 -1.86
CA PHE A 5 2.98 7.66 -2.53
C PHE A 5 4.16 7.04 -1.78
N GLN A 6 5.16 6.60 -2.54
CA GLN A 6 6.42 6.11 -2.02
C GLN A 6 7.17 7.25 -1.34
N GLY A 7 7.53 7.02 -0.08
CA GLY A 7 8.23 7.97 0.78
C GLY A 7 8.43 7.37 2.17
N ASP A 8 9.06 8.12 3.07
CA ASP A 8 9.58 7.61 4.35
C ASP A 8 8.48 7.09 5.29
N MET A 9 7.26 7.63 5.17
CA MET A 9 6.10 7.23 5.97
C MET A 9 5.45 5.92 5.50
N LEU A 10 5.76 5.42 4.30
CA LEU A 10 5.08 4.25 3.74
C LEU A 10 5.31 2.99 4.59
N LYS A 11 6.54 2.81 5.08
CA LYS A 11 6.90 1.62 5.88
C LYS A 11 6.16 1.58 7.21
N SER A 12 6.06 2.71 7.91
CA SER A 12 5.33 2.79 9.19
C SER A 12 3.82 2.63 8.98
N PHE A 13 3.28 3.15 7.88
CA PHE A 13 1.89 2.94 7.50
C PHE A 13 1.56 1.47 7.22
N ILE A 14 2.37 0.77 6.42
CA ILE A 14 2.19 -0.68 6.15
C ILE A 14 2.26 -1.48 7.46
N LYS A 15 3.16 -1.13 8.38
CA LYS A 15 3.26 -1.80 9.68
C LYS A 15 1.96 -1.69 10.47
N LYS A 16 1.35 -0.50 10.51
CA LYS A 16 0.04 -0.30 11.15
C LYS A 16 -1.06 -1.12 10.46
N MET A 17 -1.10 -1.14 9.12
CA MET A 17 -2.10 -1.92 8.40
C MET A 17 -2.01 -3.42 8.71
N LYS A 18 -0.80 -3.98 8.84
CA LYS A 18 -0.61 -5.39 9.21
C LYS A 18 -1.10 -5.75 10.62
N GLN A 19 -1.46 -4.77 11.45
CA GLN A 19 -2.10 -5.02 12.75
C GLN A 19 -3.62 -5.12 12.65
N HIS A 20 -4.22 -4.75 11.52
CA HIS A 20 -5.67 -4.68 11.32
C HIS A 20 -6.18 -5.56 10.19
N PHE A 21 -5.29 -6.05 9.33
CA PHE A 21 -5.64 -6.90 8.19
C PHE A 21 -4.76 -8.13 8.22
N GLU A 22 -5.34 -9.31 8.00
CA GLU A 22 -4.57 -10.56 7.88
C GLU A 22 -3.58 -10.47 6.71
N THR A 23 -4.00 -9.83 5.61
CA THR A 23 -3.18 -9.71 4.41
C THR A 23 -3.12 -8.27 3.93
N VAL A 24 -1.89 -7.77 3.69
CA VAL A 24 -1.64 -6.45 3.12
C VAL A 24 -0.80 -6.60 1.85
N LYS A 25 -1.34 -6.20 0.70
CA LYS A 25 -0.67 -6.24 -0.61
C LYS A 25 -0.37 -4.83 -1.12
N ILE A 26 0.81 -4.64 -1.70
CA ILE A 26 1.20 -3.41 -2.38
C ILE A 26 1.03 -3.64 -3.89
N VAL A 27 0.35 -2.73 -4.57
CA VAL A 27 0.01 -2.83 -5.99
C VAL A 27 0.53 -1.61 -6.74
N LYS A 28 1.38 -1.83 -7.75
CA LYS A 28 1.77 -0.79 -8.72
C LYS A 28 0.84 -0.90 -9.93
N PRO A 29 0.07 0.15 -10.29
CA PRO A 29 -0.80 0.09 -11.46
C PRO A 29 0.03 -0.06 -12.73
N LYS A 30 -0.40 -0.92 -13.66
CA LYS A 30 0.24 -1.04 -14.99
C LYS A 30 0.21 0.26 -15.79
N ALA A 31 -0.80 1.10 -15.56
CA ALA A 31 -0.94 2.41 -16.19
C ALA A 31 -0.08 3.51 -15.51
N SER A 32 0.54 3.23 -14.36
CA SER A 32 1.40 4.19 -13.68
C SER A 32 2.72 4.30 -14.44
N ARG A 33 3.18 5.52 -14.73
CA ARG A 33 4.49 5.76 -15.35
C ARG A 33 5.60 5.11 -14.51
N THR A 34 6.63 4.56 -15.15
CA THR A 34 7.75 3.87 -14.48
C THR A 34 8.42 4.71 -13.39
N LYS A 35 8.49 6.04 -13.57
CA LYS A 35 9.08 6.99 -12.60
C LYS A 35 8.09 7.52 -11.55
N SER A 36 6.82 7.12 -11.59
CA SER A 36 5.82 7.60 -10.62
C SER A 36 6.05 6.97 -9.25
N SER A 37 5.96 7.77 -8.19
CA SER A 37 5.99 7.28 -6.81
C SER A 37 4.65 6.69 -6.34
N GLU A 38 3.62 6.67 -7.19
CA GLU A 38 2.29 6.19 -6.83
C GLU A 38 2.25 4.67 -6.63
N LEU A 39 1.62 4.24 -5.55
CA LEU A 39 1.36 2.85 -5.20
C LEU A 39 -0.06 2.74 -4.66
N PHE A 40 -0.57 1.52 -4.58
CA PHE A 40 -1.81 1.21 -3.90
C PHE A 40 -1.57 0.16 -2.83
N ILE A 41 -2.31 0.24 -1.73
CA ILE A 41 -2.33 -0.78 -0.70
C ILE A 41 -3.73 -1.41 -0.62
N LEU A 42 -3.75 -2.73 -0.61
CA LEU A 42 -4.92 -3.58 -0.45
C LEU A 42 -4.81 -4.36 0.86
N GLY A 43 -5.62 -3.98 1.85
CA GLY A 43 -5.89 -4.80 3.03
C GLY A 43 -7.01 -5.78 2.73
N LEU A 44 -6.86 -7.04 3.11
CA LEU A 44 -7.84 -8.11 2.99
C LEU A 44 -8.05 -8.76 4.36
N ASN A 45 -9.26 -9.26 4.59
CA ASN A 45 -9.70 -9.91 5.83
C ASN A 45 -9.38 -9.04 7.04
N GLN A 46 -10.26 -8.06 7.27
CA GLN A 46 -10.20 -7.22 8.44
C GLN A 46 -10.86 -7.97 9.60
N GLU A 47 -10.19 -8.07 10.74
CA GLU A 47 -10.78 -8.51 12.01
C GLU A 47 -11.61 -7.39 12.66
#